data_AF-A0A9K3NRF9-F1
#
_entry.id   AF-A0A9K3NRF9-F1
#
_cell.length_a   1.000
_cell.length_b   1.000
_cell.length_c   1.000
_cell.angle_alpha   90.00
_cell.angle_beta   90.00
_cell.angle_gamma   90.00
#
_symmetry.space_group_name_H-M   'P 1'
#
loop_
_entity.id
_entity.type
_entity.pdbx_description
1 polymer ?
#
loop_
_entity_poly.entity_id
_entity_poly.type
_entity_poly.pdbx_seq_one_letter_code
_entity_poly.pdbx_strand_id
1 'polypeptide(L)' 'MTDGRAATPAGLISASIAHAFALFVAVSVGANISWGHVNPTVTFGLFVGGHISL' A
#
# COMPACT_ATOMS: atom_id res chain seq x y z
N MET A 1 -5.21 3.05 19.51
CA MET A 1 -3.88 2.78 18.90
C MET A 1 -3.30 1.60 19.63
N THR A 2 -2.72 0.61 18.94
CA THR A 2 -2.41 -0.69 19.53
C THR A 2 -1.40 -0.57 20.68
N ASP A 3 -1.72 -1.12 21.86
CA ASP A 3 -0.89 -1.05 23.08
C ASP A 3 0.41 -1.87 22.98
N GLY A 4 1.26 -1.62 21.97
CA GLY A 4 2.45 -2.43 21.69
C GLY A 4 2.15 -3.84 21.16
N ARG A 5 0.87 -4.23 21.04
CA ARG A 5 0.43 -5.55 20.55
C ARG A 5 1.05 -5.92 19.20
N ALA A 6 1.25 -4.94 18.32
CA ALA A 6 1.86 -5.14 17.01
C ALA A 6 3.35 -5.53 17.07
N ALA A 7 4.08 -5.23 18.15
CA ALA A 7 5.51 -5.55 18.27
C ALA A 7 5.78 -6.99 18.76
N THR A 8 4.73 -7.74 19.12
CA THR A 8 4.84 -9.18 19.36
C THR A 8 5.01 -9.93 18.03
N PRO A 9 5.65 -11.12 17.99
CA PRO A 9 5.78 -11.88 16.73
C PRO A 9 4.43 -12.14 16.03
N ALA A 10 3.41 -12.53 16.79
CA ALA A 10 2.05 -12.72 16.27
C ALA A 10 1.42 -11.40 15.79
N GLY A 11 1.66 -10.30 16.51
CA GLY A 11 1.23 -8.96 16.13
C GLY A 11 1.87 -8.46 14.82
N LEU A 12 3.16 -8.74 14.60
CA LEU A 12 3.86 -8.39 13.37
C LEU A 12 3.32 -9.18 12.18
N ILE A 13 3.05 -10.47 12.35
CA ILE A 13 2.44 -11.32 11.32
C ILE A 13 1.03 -10.83 10.99
N SER A 14 0.22 -10.51 12.01
CA SER A 14 -1.11 -9.97 11.81
C SER A 14 -1.07 -8.61 11.08
N ALA A 15 -0.16 -7.72 11.48
CA ALA A 15 0.01 -6.42 10.84
C ALA A 15 0.50 -6.54 9.39
N SER A 16 1.44 -7.43 9.09
CA SER A 16 1.95 -7.62 7.72
C SER A 16 0.87 -8.14 6.78
N ILE A 17 0.09 -9.14 7.21
CA ILE A 17 -1.05 -9.66 6.45
C ILE A 17 -2.10 -8.57 6.25
N ALA A 18 -2.43 -7.82 7.30
CA ALA A 18 -3.40 -6.74 7.21
C ALA A 18 -2.97 -5.67 6.20
N HIS A 19 -1.70 -5.24 6.20
CA HIS A 19 -1.19 -4.27 5.23
C HIS A 19 -1.16 -4.82 3.81
N ALA A 20 -0.78 -6.09 3.62
CA ALA A 20 -0.78 -6.72 2.31
C ALA A 20 -2.18 -6.75 1.70
N PHE A 21 -3.20 -7.16 2.47
CA PHE A 21 -4.58 -7.16 1.99
C PHE A 21 -5.14 -5.75 1.82
N ALA A 22 -4.83 -4.81 2.73
CA ALA A 22 -5.25 -3.42 2.59
C ALA A 22 -4.73 -2.81 1.28
N LEU A 23 -3.43 -2.98 0.98
CA LEU A 23 -2.85 -2.54 -0.29
C LEU A 23 -3.44 -3.28 -1.48
N PHE A 24 -3.59 -4.61 -1.40
CA PHE A 24 -4.16 -5.42 -2.49
C PHE A 24 -5.58 -4.97 -2.85
N VAL A 25 -6.45 -4.78 -1.86
CA VAL A 25 -7.83 -4.34 -2.08
C VAL A 25 -7.86 -2.92 -2.62
N ALA A 26 -7.08 -2.00 -2.03
CA ALA A 26 -7.03 -0.62 -2.46
C ALA A 26 -6.56 -0.49 -3.93
N VAL A 27 -5.54 -1.26 -4.33
CA VAL A 27 -5.08 -1.34 -5.72
C VAL A 27 -6.14 -1.99 -6.61
N SER A 28 -6.73 -3.13 -6.21
CA SER A 28 -7.69 -3.87 -7.04
C SER A 28 -8.93 -3.04 -7.38
N VAL A 29 -9.45 -2.28 -6.42
CA VAL A 29 -10.59 -1.38 -6.65
C VAL A 29 -10.18 -0.14 -7.44
N GLY A 30 -8.97 0.39 -7.21
CA GLY A 30 -8.48 1.61 -7.84
C GLY A 30 -7.82 1.44 -9.21
N ALA A 31 -7.48 0.21 -9.63
CA ALA A 31 -6.63 -0.06 -10.80
C ALA A 31 -7.21 0.50 -12.11
N ASN A 32 -8.52 0.38 -12.34
CA ASN A 32 -9.12 0.84 -13.59
C ASN A 32 -9.50 2.34 -13.61
N ILE A 33 -9.37 3.03 -12.48
CA ILE A 33 -9.76 4.44 -12.33
C ILE A 33 -8.52 5.33 -12.19
N SER A 34 -7.61 4.96 -11.29
CA SER A 34 -6.42 5.74 -10.90
C SER A 34 -5.12 4.93 -11.07
N TRP A 35 -5.19 3.75 -11.69
CA TRP A 35 -4.07 2.81 -11.77
C TRP A 35 -3.56 2.30 -10.41
N GLY A 36 -4.28 2.61 -9.33
CA GLY A 36 -4.01 2.09 -7.99
C GLY A 36 -2.73 2.64 -7.35
N HIS A 37 -2.26 3.84 -7.71
CA HIS A 37 -1.07 4.45 -7.08
C HIS A 37 -1.41 5.00 -5.68
N VAL A 38 -1.67 4.09 -4.75
CA VAL A 38 -2.10 4.38 -3.37
C VAL A 38 -1.00 5.02 -2.52
N ASN A 39 0.25 4.93 -2.97
CA ASN A 39 1.42 5.42 -2.25
C ASN A 39 2.13 6.53 -3.05
N PRO A 40 2.37 7.73 -2.46
CA PRO A 40 3.05 8.81 -3.14
C PRO A 40 4.42 8.43 -3.74
N THR A 41 5.18 7.54 -3.09
CA THR A 41 6.47 7.07 -3.63
C THR A 41 6.29 6.24 -4.91
N VAL A 42 5.20 5.46 -5.02
CA VAL A 42 4.90 4.68 -6.23
C VAL A 42 4.56 5.63 -7.37
N THR A 43 3.70 6.62 -7.12
CA THR A 43 3.39 7.68 -8.10
C THR A 43 4.65 8.40 -8.55
N PHE A 44 5.51 8.80 -7.61
CA PHE A 44 6.77 9.46 -7.93
C PHE A 44 7.71 8.58 -8.78
N GLY A 45 7.83 7.29 -8.46
CA GLY A 45 8.62 6.36 -9.26
C GLY A 45 8.12 6.23 -10.70
N LEU A 46 6.80 6.23 -10.89
CA LEU A 46 6.19 6.20 -12.22
C LEU A 46 6.37 7.53 -12.97
N PHE A 47 6.39 8.66 -12.27
CA PHE A 47 6.71 9.95 -12.87
C PHE A 47 8.15 9.99 -13.38
N VAL A 48 9.12 9.60 -12.54
CA VAL A 48 10.53 9.50 -12.95
C VAL A 48 10.72 8.46 -14.06
N GLY A 49 9.95 7.37 -14.01
CA GLY A 49 9.95 6.32 -15.04
C GLY A 49 9.24 6.70 -16.36
N GLY A 50 8.63 7.88 -16.47
CA GLY A 50 7.94 8.34 -17.68
C GLY A 50 6.60 7.66 -17.95
N HIS A 51 6.02 6.98 -16.95
CA HIS A 51 4.71 6.32 -17.05
C HIS A 51 3.55 7.27 -16.73
N ILE A 52 3.80 8.39 -16.05
CA ILE A 52 2.83 9.47 -15.81
C ILE A 52 3.50 10.83 -16.02
N SER A 53 2.75 11.80 -16.54
CA SER A 53 3.18 13.19 -16.77
C SER A 53 2.54 14.12 -15.74
N LEU A 54 3.03 15.36 -15.67
CA LEU A 54 2.34 16.49 -15.03
C LEU A 54 1.15 16.95 -15.88
#